data_AF-A0A968AII4-F1
#
_entry.id   AF-A0A968AII4-F1
#
_cell.length_a   1.000
_cell.length_b   1.000
_cell.length_c   1.000
_cell.angle_alpha   90.00
_cell.angle_beta   90.00
_cell.angle_gamma   90.00
#
_symmetry.space_group_name_H-M   'P 1'
#
loop_
_entity.id
_entity.type
_entity.pdbx_description
1 polymer ?
#
loop_
_entity_poly.entity_id
_entity_poly.type
_entity_poly.pdbx_seq_one_letter_code
_entity_poly.pdbx_strand_id
1 'polypeptide(L)' 'MTLLEMQVEKVNKNTQGATSEEIQNYLEQLPKWEKIAVGGEERIQREYTFDDFRDALDYTVEVGEMAEEIN' A
#
# COMPACT_ATOMS: atom_id res chain seq x y z
N MET A 1 4.72 -9.79 -7.71
CA MET A 1 5.12 -9.27 -6.40
C MET A 1 3.91 -8.62 -5.75
N THR A 2 3.73 -8.80 -4.46
CA THR A 2 2.71 -8.11 -3.65
C THR A 2 3.37 -7.06 -2.77
N LEU A 3 2.58 -6.11 -2.24
CA LEU A 3 3.11 -5.10 -1.31
C LEU A 3 3.76 -5.73 -0.06
N LEU A 4 3.23 -6.87 0.40
CA LEU A 4 3.72 -7.58 1.58
C LEU A 4 5.15 -8.13 1.39
N GLU A 5 5.53 -8.42 0.14
CA GLU A 5 6.84 -8.98 -0.20
C GLU A 5 7.91 -7.89 -0.42
N MET A 6 7.51 -6.62 -0.44
CA MET A 6 8.43 -5.50 -0.62
C MET A 6 9.14 -5.16 0.68
N GLN A 7 10.34 -4.60 0.58
CA GLN A 7 11.07 -4.12 1.76
C GLN A 7 10.32 -2.93 2.37
N VAL A 8 9.89 -3.10 3.62
CA VAL A 8 9.26 -2.04 4.42
C VAL A 8 10.26 -1.53 5.46
N GLU A 9 10.45 -0.22 5.53
CA GLU A 9 11.20 0.43 6.61
C GLU A 9 10.23 1.07 7.60
N LYS A 10 10.47 0.89 8.91
CA LYS A 10 9.71 1.58 9.95
C LYS A 10 9.94 3.08 9.86
N VAL A 11 8.87 3.82 9.59
CA VAL A 11 8.90 5.28 9.47
C VAL A 11 9.29 5.91 10.81
N ASN A 12 10.43 6.59 10.83
CA ASN A 12 10.91 7.37 11.97
C ASN A 12 11.45 8.73 11.51
N LYS A 13 11.96 9.55 12.44
CA LYS A 13 12.44 10.92 12.16
C LYS A 13 13.58 10.99 11.13
N ASN A 14 14.27 9.88 10.89
CA ASN A 14 15.39 9.78 9.97
C ASN A 14 15.04 9.03 8.67
N THR A 15 13.83 8.48 8.57
CA THR A 15 13.40 7.76 7.37
C THR A 15 13.15 8.77 6.26
N GLN A 16 13.82 8.57 5.12
CA GLN A 16 13.64 9.38 3.93
C GLN A 16 12.57 8.72 3.06
N GLY A 17 11.64 9.52 2.53
CA GLY A 17 10.69 9.01 1.54
C GLY A 17 11.41 8.49 0.29
N ALA A 18 10.82 7.49 -0.37
CA ALA A 18 11.33 6.96 -1.62
C ALA A 18 11.53 8.09 -2.66
N THR A 19 12.61 7.99 -3.42
CA THR A 19 12.89 8.89 -4.54
C THR A 19 11.90 8.67 -5.68
N SER A 20 11.82 9.62 -6.61
CA SER A 20 10.93 9.49 -7.77
C SER A 20 11.26 8.27 -8.65
N GLU A 21 12.54 7.92 -8.76
CA GLU A 21 13.00 6.73 -9.50
C GLU A 21 12.59 5.43 -8.79
N GLU A 22 12.77 5.37 -7.47
CA GLU A 22 12.31 4.22 -6.67
C GLU A 22 10.79 4.06 -6.75
N ILE A 23 10.03 5.15 -6.62
CA ILE A 23 8.56 5.13 -6.75
C ILE A 23 8.15 4.58 -8.11
N GLN A 24 8.81 5.00 -9.20
CA GLN A 24 8.51 4.50 -10.54
C GLN A 24 8.78 2.98 -10.64
N ASN A 25 9.95 2.53 -10.18
CA ASN A 25 10.32 1.11 -10.18
C ASN A 25 9.38 0.24 -9.32
N TYR A 26 8.86 0.78 -8.22
CA TYR A 26 7.87 0.11 -7.37
C TYR A 26 6.50 -0.01 -8.05
N LEU A 27 6.03 1.07 -8.68
CA LEU A 27 4.73 1.07 -9.37
C LEU A 27 4.72 0.13 -10.59
N GLU A 28 5.85 -0.04 -11.30
CA GLU A 28 5.98 -1.03 -12.38
C GLU A 28 5.75 -2.47 -11.89
N GLN A 29 6.09 -2.77 -10.64
CA GLN A 29 5.89 -4.08 -10.02
C GLN A 29 4.46 -4.26 -9.48
N LEU A 30 3.69 -3.16 -9.38
CA LEU A 30 2.37 -3.07 -8.77
C LEU A 30 1.33 -2.50 -9.76
N PRO A 31 1.06 -3.15 -10.91
CA PRO A 31 0.26 -2.57 -12.00
C PRO A 31 -1.21 -2.29 -11.68
N LYS A 32 -1.71 -2.73 -10.52
CA LYS A 32 -3.07 -2.48 -10.05
C LYS A 32 -3.15 -1.31 -9.05
N TRP A 33 -2.02 -0.72 -8.70
CA TRP A 33 -1.93 0.41 -7.79
C TRP A 33 -1.71 1.69 -8.58
N GLU A 34 -2.38 2.75 -8.17
CA GLU A 34 -2.33 4.06 -8.81
C GLU A 34 -1.75 5.08 -7.85
N LYS A 35 -0.89 5.97 -8.35
CA LYS A 35 -0.38 7.10 -7.56
C LYS A 35 -1.43 8.20 -7.51
N ILE A 36 -1.73 8.68 -6.31
CA ILE A 36 -2.68 9.77 -6.07
C ILE A 36 -2.05 10.84 -5.16
N ALA A 37 -2.64 12.03 -5.14
CA ALA A 37 -2.30 13.09 -4.20
C ALA A 37 -3.55 13.49 -3.41
N VAL A 38 -3.51 13.38 -2.08
CA VAL A 38 -4.62 13.72 -1.19
C VAL A 38 -4.14 14.75 -0.18
N GLY A 39 -4.70 15.96 -0.22
CA GLY A 39 -4.30 17.04 0.69
C GLY A 39 -2.83 17.48 0.55
N GLY A 40 -2.21 17.24 -0.61
CA GLY A 40 -0.79 17.52 -0.86
C GLY A 40 0.16 16.37 -0.48
N GLU A 41 -0.35 15.25 0.05
CA GLU A 41 0.45 14.07 0.35
C GLU A 41 0.35 13.05 -0.80
N GLU A 42 1.50 12.57 -1.27
CA GLU A 42 1.57 11.50 -2.27
C GLU A 42 1.27 10.14 -1.63
N ARG A 43 0.39 9.37 -2.27
CA ARG A 43 -0.05 8.04 -1.80
C ARG A 43 -0.24 7.10 -2.98
N ILE A 44 -0.39 5.81 -2.69
CA ILE A 44 -0.89 4.83 -3.67
C ILE A 44 -2.27 4.33 -3.26
N GLN A 45 -3.13 4.06 -4.24
CA GLN A 45 -4.47 3.54 -4.03
C GLN A 45 -4.72 2.34 -4.95
N ARG A 46 -5.50 1.40 -4.45
CA ARG A 46 -6.10 0.33 -5.26
C ARG A 46 -7.52 0.10 -4.78
N GLU A 47 -8.43 -0.07 -5.73
CA GLU A 47 -9.82 -0.42 -5.45
C GLU A 47 -10.02 -1.94 -5.55
N TYR A 48 -10.85 -2.46 -4.65
CA TYR A 48 -11.29 -3.85 -4.62
C TYR A 48 -12.81 -3.86 -4.65
N THR A 49 -13.39 -4.76 -5.44
CA THR A 49 -14.83 -4.92 -5.58
C THR A 49 -15.21 -6.31 -5.08
N PHE A 50 -16.28 -6.38 -4.31
CA PHE A 50 -16.82 -7.59 -3.69
C PHE A 50 -18.32 -7.69 -3.98
N ASP A 51 -18.85 -8.91 -3.94
CA ASP A 51 -20.26 -9.18 -4.23
C ASP A 51 -21.19 -8.67 -3.12
N ASP A 52 -20.71 -8.66 -1.87
CA ASP A 52 -21.44 -8.10 -0.73
C ASP A 52 -20.52 -7.40 0.29
N PHE A 53 -21.16 -6.82 1.32
CA PHE A 53 -20.45 -6.10 2.38
C PHE A 53 -19.68 -7.03 3.33
N ARG A 54 -20.14 -8.27 3.53
CA ARG A 54 -19.46 -9.21 4.43
C ARG A 54 -18.10 -9.60 3.85
N ASP A 55 -18.05 -9.93 2.56
CA ASP A 55 -16.80 -10.25 1.88
C ASP A 55 -15.80 -9.09 1.93
N ALA A 56 -16.29 -7.85 1.75
CA ALA A 56 -15.46 -6.66 1.86
C ALA A 56 -14.92 -6.43 3.29
N LEU A 57 -15.73 -6.71 4.31
CA LEU A 57 -15.32 -6.59 5.71
C LEU A 57 -14.30 -7.66 6.09
N ASP A 58 -14.53 -8.91 5.71
CA ASP A 58 -13.61 -10.03 5.98
C ASP A 58 -12.24 -9.75 5.34
N TYR A 59 -12.23 -9.29 4.08
CA TYR A 59 -11.00 -8.83 3.42
C TYR A 59 -10.30 -7.69 4.17
N THR A 60 -11.07 -6.72 4.68
CA THR A 60 -10.51 -5.59 5.44
C THR A 60 -9.88 -6.04 6.76
N VAL A 61 -10.47 -7.04 7.43
CA VAL A 61 -9.90 -7.63 8.65
C VAL A 61 -8.57 -8.32 8.34
N GLU A 62 -8.50 -9.15 7.30
CA GLU A 62 -7.25 -9.82 6.90
C GLU A 62 -6.13 -8.81 6.59
N VAL A 63 -6.46 -7.73 5.87
CA VAL A 63 -5.50 -6.65 5.59
C VAL A 63 -5.02 -5.97 6.88
N GLY A 64 -5.92 -5.75 7.84
CA GLY A 64 -5.58 -5.18 9.14
C GLY A 64 -4.66 -6.09 9.95
N GLU A 65 -4.94 -7.39 10.00
CA GLU A 65 -4.09 -8.38 10.69
C GLU A 65 -2.67 -8.41 10.08
N MET A 66 -2.56 -8.45 8.75
CA MET A 66 -1.26 -8.38 8.06
C MET A 66 -0.49 -7.09 8.37
N ALA A 67 -1.18 -5.97 8.53
CA ALA A 67 -0.54 -4.69 8.86
C ALA A 67 0.06 -4.70 10.28
N GLU A 68 -0.60 -5.34 11.24
CA GLU A 68 -0.09 -5.48 12.62
C GLU A 68 1.13 -6.42 12.70
N GLU A 69 1.22 -7.44 11.84
CA GLU A 69 2.38 -8.35 11.79
C GLU A 69 3.69 -7.65 11.36
N ILE A 70 3.59 -6.62 10.53
CA ILE A 70 4.76 -5.93 9.91
C ILE A 70 5.17 -4.66 10.69
N ASN A 71 4.40 -4.26 11.70
CA ASN A 71 4.55 -3.01 12.46
C ASN A 71 5.94 -2.84 13.13
#